data_AF-A0A316K7A0-F1
#
_entry.id   AF-A0A316K7A0-F1
#
_cell.length_a   1.000
_cell.length_b   1.000
_cell.length_c   1.000
_cell.angle_alpha   90.00
_cell.angle_beta   90.00
_cell.angle_gamma   90.00
#
_symmetry.space_group_name_H-M   'P 1'
#
loop_
_entity.id
_entity.type
_entity.pdbx_description
1 polymer ?
#
loop_
_entity_poly.entity_id
_entity_poly.type
_entity_poly.pdbx_seq_one_letter_code
_entity_poly.pdbx_strand_id
1 'polypeptide(L)'
;MKILLLRALFVSAALVSCKSEYEERLQEARVLQERYLIVEESNMLSPREELAEEMQDIQNQIEYLARVSGNEYMFFKELNGQIE
;
A
#
# COMPACT_ATOMS: atom_id res chain seq x y z
N MET A 1 28.04 -30.60 -14.80
CA MET A 1 27.18 -29.54 -15.42
C MET A 1 25.76 -29.49 -14.86
N LYS A 2 25.04 -30.60 -14.66
CA LYS A 2 23.64 -30.58 -14.18
C LYS A 2 23.42 -29.91 -12.81
N ILE A 3 24.37 -30.04 -11.88
CA ILE A 3 24.31 -29.42 -10.54
C ILE A 3 24.55 -27.89 -10.60
N LEU A 4 25.35 -27.42 -11.56
CA LEU A 4 25.61 -25.98 -11.75
C LEU A 4 24.37 -25.24 -12.27
N LEU A 5 23.61 -25.89 -13.17
CA LEU A 5 22.32 -25.37 -13.65
C LEU A 5 21.27 -25.31 -12.53
N LEU A 6 21.22 -26.32 -11.66
CA LEU A 6 20.31 -26.31 -10.50
C LEU A 6 20.62 -25.18 -9.51
N ARG A 7 21.91 -24.90 -9.28
CA ARG A 7 22.35 -23.80 -8.42
C ARG A 7 22.04 -22.43 -9.03
N ALA A 8 22.21 -22.29 -10.34
CA ALA A 8 21.85 -21.05 -11.05
C ALA A 8 20.34 -20.76 -10.97
N LEU A 9 19.50 -21.80 -11.06
CA LEU A 9 18.04 -21.68 -10.97
C LEU A 9 17.57 -21.28 -9.56
N PHE A 10 18.23 -21.81 -8.51
CA PHE A 10 17.93 -21.46 -7.12
C PHE A 10 18.35 -20.01 -6.79
N VAL A 11 19.47 -19.55 -7.34
CA VAL A 11 19.94 -18.17 -7.17
C VAL A 11 19.03 -17.18 -7.91
N SER A 12 18.50 -17.55 -9.09
CA SER A 12 17.57 -16.67 -9.82
C SER A 12 16.19 -16.59 -9.17
N ALA A 13 15.71 -17.67 -8.53
CA ALA A 13 14.43 -17.67 -7.82
C ALA A 13 14.44 -16.80 -6.56
N ALA A 14 15.60 -16.68 -5.90
CA ALA A 14 15.77 -15.82 -4.71
C ALA A 14 15.77 -14.31 -5.03
N LEU A 15 15.85 -13.92 -6.32
CA LEU A 15 15.82 -12.53 -6.76
C LEU A 15 14.40 -12.04 -7.11
N VAL A 16 13.42 -12.94 -7.17
CA VAL A 16 12.00 -12.59 -7.34
C VAL A 16 11.47 -12.18 -5.95
N SER A 17 11.67 -10.90 -5.63
CA SER A 17 11.19 -10.15 -4.47
C SER A 17 10.19 -10.89 -3.57
N CYS A 18 10.66 -11.49 -2.47
CA CYS A 18 9.81 -11.87 -1.34
C CYS A 18 9.43 -10.60 -0.56
N LYS A 19 8.62 -9.71 -1.16
CA LYS A 19 8.02 -8.63 -0.38
C LYS A 19 7.01 -9.27 0.57
N SER A 20 7.01 -8.88 1.83
CA SER A 20 6.04 -9.44 2.77
C SER A 20 4.64 -8.94 2.40
N GLU A 21 3.62 -9.75 2.66
CA GLU A 21 2.23 -9.33 2.46
C GLU A 21 1.93 -8.03 3.21
N TYR A 22 2.49 -7.86 4.41
CA TYR A 22 2.40 -6.60 5.17
C TYR A 22 2.95 -5.41 4.40
N GLU A 23 4.17 -5.51 3.85
CA GLU A 23 4.80 -4.43 3.10
C GLU A 23 4.08 -4.14 1.77
N GLU A 24 3.45 -5.15 1.15
CA GLU A 24 2.60 -4.97 -0.03
C GLU A 24 1.36 -4.14 0.32
N ARG A 25 0.60 -4.57 1.35
CA ARG A 25 -0.58 -3.83 1.83
C ARG A 25 -0.23 -2.41 2.26
N LEU A 26 0.90 -2.21 2.93
CA LEU A 26 1.36 -0.90 3.36
C LEU A 26 1.70 0.00 2.17
N GLN A 27 2.33 -0.54 1.13
CA GLN A 27 2.60 0.21 -0.11
C GLN A 27 1.31 0.59 -0.84
N GLU A 28 0.34 -0.32 -0.92
CA GLU A 28 -0.97 -0.05 -1.50
C GLU A 28 -1.69 1.09 -0.75
N ALA A 29 -1.64 1.10 0.58
CA ALA A 29 -2.22 2.17 1.39
C ALA A 29 -1.53 3.52 1.21
N ARG A 30 -0.20 3.57 0.99
CA ARG A 30 0.51 4.82 0.68
C ARG A 30 0.02 5.45 -0.62
N VAL A 31 -0.17 4.66 -1.66
CA VAL A 31 -0.72 5.13 -2.95
C VAL A 31 -2.15 5.66 -2.76
N LEU A 32 -2.96 4.97 -1.96
CA LEU A 32 -4.32 5.43 -1.62
C LEU A 32 -4.29 6.74 -0.83
N GLN A 33 -3.36 6.91 0.11
CA GLN A 33 -3.22 8.14 0.88
C GLN A 33 -2.80 9.32 0.01
N GLU A 34 -1.87 9.13 -0.93
CA GLU A 34 -1.52 10.17 -1.91
C GLU A 34 -2.74 10.57 -2.76
N ARG A 35 -3.53 9.59 -3.22
CA ARG A 35 -4.77 9.88 -3.95
C ARG A 35 -5.78 10.62 -3.09
N TYR A 36 -5.93 10.24 -1.82
CA TYR A 36 -6.82 10.93 -0.88
C TYR A 36 -6.49 12.42 -0.80
N LEU A 37 -5.20 12.77 -0.66
CA LEU A 37 -4.75 14.17 -0.58
C LEU A 37 -5.07 14.95 -1.86
N ILE A 38 -4.91 14.35 -3.04
CA ILE A 38 -5.25 14.98 -4.31
C ILE A 38 -6.75 15.25 -4.42
N VAL A 39 -7.58 14.28 -4.00
CA VAL A 39 -9.05 14.41 -4.03
C VAL A 39 -9.50 15.45 -2.99
N GLU A 40 -8.91 15.44 -1.80
CA GLU A 40 -9.17 16.41 -0.73
C GLU A 40 -8.85 17.84 -1.21
N GLU A 41 -7.67 18.07 -1.79
CA GLU A 41 -7.29 19.37 -2.35
C GLU A 41 -8.28 19.81 -3.44
N SER A 42 -8.66 18.90 -4.34
CA SER A 42 -9.63 19.17 -5.41
C SER A 42 -11.00 19.55 -4.85
N ASN A 43 -11.45 18.85 -3.80
CA ASN A 43 -12.73 19.08 -3.14
C ASN A 43 -12.72 20.37 -2.31
N MET A 44 -11.58 20.77 -1.74
CA MET A 44 -11.43 22.07 -1.07
C MET A 44 -11.56 23.23 -2.06
N LEU A 45 -11.06 23.09 -3.28
CA LEU A 45 -11.15 24.12 -4.33
C LEU A 45 -12.55 24.21 -4.95
N SER A 46 -13.20 23.07 -5.18
CA SER A 46 -14.53 22.97 -5.76
C SER A 46 -15.29 21.82 -5.09
N PRO A 47 -16.04 22.10 -4.01
CA PRO A 47 -16.75 21.06 -3.28
C PRO A 47 -17.75 20.30 -4.14
N ARG A 48 -17.66 18.97 -4.14
CA ARG A 48 -18.53 18.04 -4.87
C ARG A 48 -18.81 16.80 -4.02
N GLU A 49 -20.06 16.37 -4.02
CA GLU A 49 -20.50 15.17 -3.30
C GLU A 49 -19.75 13.91 -3.77
N GLU A 50 -19.55 13.76 -5.09
CA GLU A 50 -18.80 12.66 -5.71
C GLU A 50 -17.36 12.54 -5.16
N LEU A 51 -16.70 13.67 -4.88
CA LEU A 51 -15.34 13.67 -4.33
C LEU A 51 -15.33 13.31 -2.84
N ALA A 52 -16.38 13.68 -2.10
CA ALA A 52 -16.54 13.27 -0.72
C ALA A 52 -16.80 11.75 -0.61
N GLU A 53 -17.60 11.19 -1.51
CA GLU A 53 -17.79 9.74 -1.63
C GLU A 53 -16.48 9.03 -1.98
N GLU A 54 -15.71 9.57 -2.94
CA GLU A 54 -14.40 9.02 -3.30
C GLU A 54 -13.42 9.05 -2.12
N MET A 55 -13.37 10.14 -1.34
CA MET A 55 -12.55 10.22 -0.12
C MET A 55 -12.94 9.14 0.89
N GLN A 56 -14.24 8.93 1.12
CA GLN A 56 -14.75 7.91 2.02
C GLN A 56 -14.38 6.50 1.54
N ASP A 57 -14.49 6.24 0.24
CA ASP A 57 -14.13 4.95 -0.36
C ASP A 57 -12.63 4.66 -0.26
N ILE A 58 -11.79 5.68 -0.44
CA ILE A 58 -10.35 5.55 -0.24
C ILE A 58 -10.04 5.23 1.22
N GLN A 59 -10.68 5.92 2.17
CA GLN A 59 -10.47 5.67 3.59
C GLN A 59 -10.91 4.25 3.99
N ASN A 60 -12.06 3.78 3.49
CA ASN A 60 -12.53 2.42 3.69
C ASN A 60 -11.54 1.37 3.16
N GLN A 61 -10.90 1.64 2.02
CA GLN A 61 -9.87 0.76 1.46
C GLN A 61 -8.61 0.73 2.35
N ILE A 62 -8.14 1.88 2.82
CA ILE A 62 -6.99 1.94 3.74
C ILE A 62 -7.28 1.16 5.02
N GLU A 63 -8.47 1.31 5.61
CA GLU A 63 -8.88 0.54 6.78
C GLU A 63 -8.92 -0.96 6.51
N TYR A 64 -9.44 -1.36 5.34
CA TYR A 64 -9.45 -2.76 4.93
C TYR A 64 -8.04 -3.33 4.85
N LEU A 65 -7.11 -2.62 4.20
CA LEU A 65 -5.70 -3.02 4.08
C LEU A 65 -5.05 -3.16 5.47
N ALA A 66 -5.33 -2.21 6.37
CA ALA A 66 -4.81 -2.25 7.74
C ALA A 66 -5.31 -3.49 8.51
N ARG A 67 -6.61 -3.84 8.38
CA ARG A 67 -7.20 -5.03 9.02
C ARG A 67 -6.61 -6.34 8.49
N VAL A 68 -6.33 -6.43 7.20
CA VAL A 68 -5.75 -7.65 6.59
C VAL A 68 -4.22 -7.71 6.68
N SER A 69 -3.55 -6.64 7.10
CA SER A 69 -2.09 -6.59 7.22
C SER A 69 -1.52 -7.47 8.34
N GLY A 70 -2.36 -7.93 9.28
CA GLY A 70 -1.95 -8.70 10.45
C GLY A 70 -1.48 -7.88 11.65
N ASN A 71 -1.23 -6.57 11.48
CA ASN A 71 -0.95 -5.65 12.60
C ASN A 71 -1.42 -4.22 12.29
N GLU A 72 -2.70 -3.96 12.53
CA GLU A 72 -3.36 -2.68 12.26
C GLU A 72 -2.70 -1.49 12.97
N TYR A 73 -2.26 -1.67 14.23
CA TYR A 73 -1.61 -0.59 14.99
C TYR A 73 -0.28 -0.17 14.36
N MET A 74 0.59 -1.13 14.03
CA MET A 74 1.87 -0.82 13.38
C MET A 74 1.65 -0.27 11.98
N PHE A 75 0.65 -0.79 11.26
CA PHE A 75 0.29 -0.34 9.92
C PHE A 75 0.00 1.17 9.90
N PHE A 76 -0.92 1.65 10.75
CA PHE A 76 -1.25 3.07 10.81
C PHE A 76 -0.10 3.92 11.36
N LYS A 77 0.70 3.39 12.30
CA LYS A 77 1.89 4.08 12.79
C LYS A 77 2.89 4.34 11.66
N GLU A 78 3.12 3.36 10.79
CA GLU A 78 4.06 3.47 9.66
C GLU A 78 3.48 4.23 8.45
N LEU A 79 2.17 4.18 8.26
CA LEU A 79 1.48 4.96 7.23
C LEU A 79 1.55 6.45 7.56
N ASN A 80 1.19 6.83 8.79
CA ASN A 80 1.15 8.22 9.24
C ASN A 80 2.55 8.81 9.52
N GLY A 81 3.54 7.96 9.86
CA GLY A 81 4.90 8.39 10.13
C GLY A 81 5.73 8.79 8.90
N GLN A 82 5.16 8.76 7.70
CA GLN A 82 5.82 9.23 6.46
C GLN A 82 5.32 10.59 5.97
N ILE A 83 4.40 11.23 6.68
CA ILE A 83 4.04 12.63 6.43
C ILE A 83 5.03 13.52 7.20
N GLU A 84 6.26 13.64 6.68
CA GLU A 84 7.25 14.67 7.08
C GLU A 84 7.53 15.62 5.92
#